data_AF-X6GZL3-F1
#
_entry.id   AF-X6GZL3-F1
#
_cell.length_a   1.000
_cell.length_b   1.000
_cell.length_c   1.000
_cell.angle_alpha   90.00
_cell.angle_beta   90.00
_cell.angle_gamma   90.00
#
_symmetry.space_group_name_H-M   'P 1'
#
loop_
_entity.id
_entity.type
_entity.pdbx_description
1 polymer ?
#
loop_
_entity_poly.entity_id
_entity_poly.type
_entity_poly.pdbx_seq_one_letter_code
_entity_poly.pdbx_strand_id
1 'polypeptide(L)'
;MIEFVLREPTYRKRMVAEVDPKYWIAPALSSGRTFLEPLQGAGVKMRGVLKPWAPPRSYGLVIKLSAAGLPQYSFHSRLGGRNHGVVATAECDGFLFVLSKGSGRVLKMKVPSQGGI
;
A
#
# COMPACT_ATOMS: atom_id res chain seq x y z
N MET A 1 1.21 -9.98 -13.80
CA MET A 1 -0.18 -10.14 -13.34
C MET A 1 -1.04 -8.94 -13.72
N ILE A 2 -0.76 -7.72 -13.26
CA ILE A 2 -1.50 -6.52 -13.73
C ILE A 2 -1.35 -6.33 -15.24
N GLU A 3 -0.12 -6.46 -15.76
CA GLU A 3 0.13 -6.39 -17.22
C GLU A 3 -0.71 -7.38 -18.04
N PHE A 4 -0.95 -8.58 -17.52
CA PHE A 4 -1.80 -9.57 -18.16
C PHE A 4 -3.26 -9.10 -18.23
N VAL A 5 -3.80 -8.54 -17.13
CA VAL A 5 -5.16 -7.97 -17.10
C VAL A 5 -5.30 -6.80 -18.08
N LEU A 6 -4.24 -6.00 -18.24
CA LEU A 6 -4.23 -4.89 -19.19
C LEU A 6 -4.16 -5.36 -20.64
N ARG A 7 -3.44 -6.45 -20.93
CA ARG A 7 -3.27 -7.01 -22.29
C ARG A 7 -4.39 -7.93 -22.74
N GLU A 8 -5.09 -8.59 -21.82
CA GLU A 8 -6.12 -9.59 -22.15
C GLU A 8 -7.54 -9.05 -21.90
N PRO A 9 -8.16 -8.37 -22.88
CA PRO A 9 -9.44 -7.70 -22.69
C PRO A 9 -10.58 -8.68 -22.37
N THR A 10 -10.56 -9.89 -22.94
CA THR A 10 -11.57 -10.93 -22.66
C THR A 10 -11.48 -11.38 -21.21
N TYR A 11 -10.27 -11.63 -20.70
CA TYR A 11 -10.05 -11.96 -19.29
C TYR A 11 -10.54 -10.84 -18.37
N ARG A 12 -10.15 -9.59 -18.66
CA ARG A 12 -10.56 -8.42 -17.87
C ARG A 12 -12.07 -8.26 -17.81
N LYS A 13 -12.77 -8.40 -18.94
CA LYS A 13 -14.25 -8.29 -19.01
C LYS A 13 -14.92 -9.35 -18.13
N ARG A 14 -14.46 -10.59 -18.22
CA ARG A 14 -14.98 -11.69 -17.38
C ARG A 14 -14.70 -11.48 -15.90
N MET A 15 -13.48 -11.06 -15.54
CA MET A 15 -13.13 -10.73 -14.16
C MET A 15 -14.09 -9.67 -13.58
N VAL A 16 -14.35 -8.59 -14.32
CA VAL A 16 -15.26 -7.52 -13.86
C VAL A 16 -16.70 -8.01 -13.72
N ALA A 17 -17.15 -8.90 -14.59
CA ALA A 17 -18.53 -9.42 -14.58
C ALA A 17 -18.77 -10.52 -13.53
N GLU A 18 -17.78 -11.39 -13.31
CA GLU A 18 -17.96 -12.66 -12.59
C GLU A 18 -17.34 -12.64 -11.18
N VAL A 19 -16.38 -11.75 -10.91
CA VAL A 19 -15.61 -11.73 -9.65
C VAL A 19 -15.97 -10.51 -8.81
N ASP A 20 -16.16 -10.70 -7.51
CA ASP A 20 -16.35 -9.60 -6.56
C ASP A 20 -15.19 -8.58 -6.68
N PRO A 21 -15.48 -7.26 -6.78
CA PRO A 21 -14.46 -6.22 -6.93
C PRO A 21 -13.32 -6.27 -5.93
N LYS A 22 -13.56 -6.75 -4.70
CA LYS A 22 -12.51 -6.88 -3.68
C LYS A 22 -11.46 -7.95 -4.01
N TYR A 23 -11.75 -8.84 -4.96
CA TYR A 23 -10.88 -9.93 -5.42
C TYR A 23 -10.37 -9.74 -6.85
N TRP A 24 -10.62 -8.56 -7.45
CA TRP A 24 -10.05 -8.25 -8.74
C TRP A 24 -8.53 -8.23 -8.69
N ILE A 25 -7.93 -8.66 -9.80
CA ILE A 25 -6.51 -8.52 -10.07
C ILE A 25 -6.22 -7.04 -10.41
N ALA A 26 -6.11 -6.21 -9.38
CA ALA A 26 -5.95 -4.76 -9.49
C ALA A 26 -4.97 -4.23 -8.42
N PRO A 27 -4.45 -2.99 -8.58
CA PRO A 27 -3.74 -2.32 -7.50
C PRO A 27 -4.59 -2.25 -6.23
N ALA A 28 -3.99 -2.55 -5.09
CA ALA A 28 -4.67 -2.56 -3.79
C ALA A 28 -3.88 -1.75 -2.77
N LEU A 29 -4.60 -1.03 -1.91
CA LEU A 29 -4.00 -0.21 -0.84
C LEU A 29 -3.57 -1.03 0.37
N SER A 30 -3.97 -2.30 0.44
CA SER A 30 -3.57 -3.23 1.48
C SER A 30 -3.55 -4.67 0.94
N SER A 31 -2.82 -5.53 1.63
CA SER A 31 -3.06 -6.97 1.54
C SER A 31 -4.30 -7.30 2.36
N GLY A 32 -5.24 -8.03 1.81
CA GLY A 32 -6.39 -8.53 2.53
C GLY A 32 -6.11 -9.84 3.25
N ARG A 33 -7.20 -10.49 3.65
CA ARG A 33 -7.22 -11.52 4.71
C ARG A 33 -7.78 -12.86 4.25
N THR A 34 -8.08 -13.01 2.96
CA THR A 34 -8.72 -14.21 2.41
C THR A 34 -7.82 -14.90 1.40
N PHE A 35 -8.05 -16.19 1.20
CA PHE A 35 -7.37 -17.00 0.19
C PHE A 35 -7.84 -16.68 -1.24
N LEU A 36 -8.99 -16.00 -1.39
CA LEU A 36 -9.51 -15.55 -2.68
C LEU A 36 -8.77 -14.34 -3.26
N GLU A 37 -7.81 -13.79 -2.51
CA GLU A 37 -7.03 -12.67 -3.00
C GLU A 37 -6.12 -13.07 -4.16
N PRO A 38 -5.95 -12.19 -5.17
CA PRO A 38 -5.03 -12.43 -6.28
C PRO A 38 -3.62 -12.81 -5.81
N LEU A 39 -3.20 -14.03 -6.12
CA LEU A 39 -1.87 -14.52 -5.75
C LEU A 39 -0.81 -13.86 -6.65
N GLN A 40 0.19 -13.22 -6.04
CA GLN A 40 1.36 -12.67 -6.74
C GLN A 40 2.61 -13.46 -6.36
N GLY A 41 3.18 -14.21 -7.31
CA GLY A 41 4.48 -14.87 -7.15
C GLY A 41 4.60 -15.68 -5.86
N ALA A 42 5.59 -15.37 -5.02
CA ALA A 42 5.81 -16.03 -3.73
C ALA A 42 4.77 -15.71 -2.64
N GLY A 43 3.74 -14.91 -2.93
CA GLY A 43 2.64 -14.58 -2.02
C GLY A 43 1.65 -15.71 -1.73
N VAL A 44 1.84 -16.89 -2.33
CA VAL A 44 1.10 -18.11 -2.00
C VAL A 44 1.39 -18.51 -0.56
N LYS A 45 0.38 -18.39 0.31
CA LYS A 45 0.44 -18.85 1.69
C LYS A 45 0.36 -20.37 1.70
N MET A 46 1.38 -21.04 2.26
CA MET A 46 1.34 -22.48 2.49
C MET A 46 0.94 -22.72 3.96
N ARG A 47 -0.16 -23.45 4.19
CA ARG A 47 -0.75 -23.63 5.54
C ARG A 47 -1.00 -22.32 6.30
N GLY A 48 -1.45 -21.28 5.59
CA GLY A 48 -1.72 -19.96 6.17
C GLY A 48 -0.49 -19.09 6.44
N VAL A 49 0.72 -19.62 6.25
CA VAL A 49 1.98 -18.89 6.47
C VAL A 49 2.46 -18.26 5.16
N LEU A 50 2.69 -16.94 5.19
CA LEU A 50 3.33 -16.21 4.09
C LEU A 50 4.83 -16.50 4.12
N LYS A 51 5.43 -16.78 2.96
CA LYS A 51 6.88 -16.97 2.86
C LYS A 51 7.61 -15.70 3.31
N PRO A 52 8.69 -15.79 4.13
CA PRO A 52 9.42 -14.62 4.62
C PRO A 52 9.95 -13.68 3.53
N TRP A 53 10.21 -14.21 2.34
CA TRP A 53 10.70 -13.48 1.16
C TRP A 53 9.60 -13.10 0.17
N ALA A 54 8.32 -13.30 0.51
CA ALA A 54 7.24 -12.89 -0.37
C ALA A 54 7.25 -11.35 -0.54
N PRO A 55 7.21 -10.82 -1.77
CA PRO A 55 7.22 -9.39 -1.99
C PRO A 55 5.98 -8.74 -1.35
N PRO A 56 6.10 -7.57 -0.69
CA PRO A 56 4.95 -6.86 -0.14
C PRO A 56 3.97 -6.46 -1.24
N ARG A 57 2.69 -6.74 -1.03
CA ARG A 57 1.58 -6.26 -1.90
C ARG A 57 1.26 -4.77 -1.71
N SER A 58 1.66 -4.18 -0.59
CA SER A 58 1.37 -2.79 -0.26
C SER A 58 2.48 -2.23 0.64
N TYR A 59 2.63 -0.91 0.60
CA TYR A 59 3.60 -0.18 1.40
C TYR A 59 2.95 1.07 2.00
N GLY A 60 3.53 1.59 3.08
CA GLY A 60 3.15 2.88 3.67
C GLY A 60 4.35 3.80 3.65
N LEU A 61 4.28 4.86 2.84
CA LEU A 61 5.37 5.81 2.65
C LEU A 61 4.81 7.23 2.68
N VAL A 62 5.47 8.10 3.44
CA VAL A 62 5.36 9.55 3.34
C VAL A 62 6.75 10.09 3.14
N ILE A 63 6.92 11.01 2.20
CA ILE A 63 8.17 11.75 1.99
C ILE A 63 7.83 13.24 1.97
N LYS A 64 8.53 14.03 2.76
CA LYS A 64 8.54 15.49 2.64
C LYS A 64 9.66 15.90 1.70
N LEU A 65 9.33 16.69 0.70
CA LEU A 65 10.29 17.28 -0.23
C LEU A 65 10.39 18.78 0.03
N SER A 66 11.58 19.35 -0.18
CA SER A 66 11.78 20.79 -0.28
C SER A 66 11.17 21.34 -1.57
N ALA A 67 11.13 22.67 -1.70
CA ALA A 67 10.72 23.32 -2.95
C ALA A 67 11.60 22.93 -4.16
N ALA A 68 12.85 22.52 -3.92
CA ALA A 68 13.77 22.01 -4.94
C ALA A 68 13.58 20.51 -5.23
N GLY A 69 12.59 19.85 -4.62
CA GLY A 69 12.34 18.42 -4.77
C GLY A 69 13.29 17.52 -3.98
N LEU A 70 14.09 18.08 -3.06
CA LEU A 70 15.04 17.29 -2.24
C LEU A 70 14.33 16.69 -1.01
N PRO A 71 14.54 15.40 -0.69
CA PRO A 71 13.97 14.79 0.51
C PRO A 71 14.45 15.48 1.79
N GLN A 72 13.50 15.87 2.64
CA GLN A 72 13.77 16.44 3.98
C GLN A 72 13.63 15.36 5.07
N TYR A 73 12.55 14.58 5.02
CA TYR A 73 12.35 13.42 5.89
C TYR A 73 11.33 12.46 5.28
N SER A 74 11.26 11.26 5.85
CA SER A 74 10.28 10.26 5.44
C SER A 74 9.78 9.41 6.61
N PHE A 75 8.57 8.89 6.47
CA PHE A 75 7.97 7.90 7.37
C PHE A 75 7.63 6.65 6.59
N HIS A 76 7.99 5.49 7.16
CA HIS A 76 7.92 4.20 6.49
C HIS A 76 7.21 3.18 7.39
N SER A 77 6.11 2.61 6.90
CA SER A 77 5.59 1.37 7.46
C SER A 77 6.40 0.21 6.88
N ARG A 78 7.13 -0.49 7.73
CA ARG A 78 7.97 -1.64 7.33
C ARG A 78 7.13 -2.79 6.74
N LEU A 79 7.80 -3.74 6.09
CA LEU A 79 7.19 -5.01 5.67
C LEU A 79 6.46 -5.67 6.85
N GLY A 80 5.21 -6.10 6.63
CA GLY A 80 4.34 -6.64 7.69
C GLY A 80 3.76 -5.59 8.64
N GLY A 81 4.05 -4.31 8.43
CA GLY A 81 3.47 -3.20 9.16
C GLY A 81 1.96 -3.06 8.90
N ARG A 82 1.31 -2.28 9.77
CA ARG A 82 -0.16 -2.13 9.77
C ARG A 82 -0.65 -0.83 9.15
N ASN A 83 0.24 -0.03 8.58
CA ASN A 83 -0.02 1.35 8.18
C ASN A 83 0.29 1.53 6.69
N HIS A 84 -0.40 0.77 5.83
CA HIS A 84 -0.17 0.75 4.37
C HIS A 84 -1.25 1.54 3.62
N GLY A 85 -1.01 1.78 2.32
CA GLY A 85 -2.00 2.45 1.48
C GLY A 85 -2.25 3.87 1.93
N VAL A 86 -1.15 4.59 2.17
CA VAL A 86 -1.17 6.02 2.47
C VAL A 86 -1.57 6.77 1.21
N VAL A 87 -2.56 7.65 1.32
CA VAL A 87 -3.11 8.36 0.15
C VAL A 87 -3.15 9.89 0.33
N ALA A 88 -3.03 10.37 1.57
CA ALA A 88 -3.04 11.80 1.85
C ALA A 88 -2.33 12.09 3.17
N THR A 89 -1.81 13.31 3.27
CA THR A 89 -1.21 13.85 4.49
C THR A 89 -1.58 15.31 4.68
N ALA A 90 -1.68 15.76 5.92
CA ALA A 90 -1.87 17.17 6.28
C ALA A 90 -1.03 17.51 7.51
N GLU A 91 -0.32 18.64 7.47
CA GLU A 91 0.38 19.19 8.64
C GLU A 91 -0.54 20.19 9.33
N CYS A 92 -0.70 20.06 10.64
CA CYS A 92 -1.50 20.95 11.47
C CYS A 92 -0.99 20.93 12.92
N ASP A 93 -0.80 22.10 13.52
CA ASP A 93 -0.35 22.28 14.91
C ASP A 93 0.92 21.49 15.28
N GLY A 94 1.91 21.44 14.37
CA GLY A 94 3.17 20.72 14.59
C GLY A 94 3.05 19.19 14.48
N PHE A 95 1.90 18.68 14.06
CA PHE A 95 1.67 17.26 13.80
C PHE A 95 1.43 17.01 12.32
N LEU A 96 1.85 15.82 11.87
CA LEU A 96 1.51 15.26 10.59
C LEU A 96 0.37 14.26 10.77
N PHE A 97 -0.75 14.54 10.11
CA PHE A 97 -1.86 13.61 9.96
C PHE A 97 -1.70 12.84 8.66
N VAL A 98 -1.85 11.52 8.71
CA VAL A 98 -1.67 10.63 7.54
C VAL A 98 -2.88 9.74 7.38
N LEU A 99 -3.52 9.79 6.21
CA LEU A 99 -4.63 8.92 5.86
C LEU A 99 -4.10 7.60 5.30
N SER A 100 -4.15 6.53 6.11
CA SER A 100 -3.84 5.16 5.71
C SER A 100 -5.14 4.46 5.31
N LYS A 101 -5.59 4.73 4.09
CA LYS A 101 -6.86 4.21 3.55
C LYS A 101 -6.87 2.68 3.49
N GLY A 102 -5.75 2.08 3.09
CA GLY A 102 -5.61 0.61 3.06
C GLY A 102 -5.81 -0.05 4.43
N SER A 103 -5.56 0.69 5.51
CA SER A 103 -5.63 0.19 6.89
C SER A 103 -6.78 0.79 7.70
N GLY A 104 -7.65 1.57 7.05
CA GLY A 104 -8.86 2.17 7.63
C GLY A 104 -8.59 3.10 8.82
N ARG A 105 -7.51 3.89 8.79
CA ARG A 105 -7.12 4.74 9.94
C ARG A 105 -6.45 6.05 9.53
N VAL A 106 -6.51 7.01 10.45
CA VAL A 106 -5.71 8.23 10.43
C VAL A 106 -4.60 8.09 11.47
N LEU A 107 -3.36 8.36 11.06
CA LEU A 107 -2.20 8.38 11.94
C LEU A 107 -1.88 9.83 12.31
N LYS A 108 -1.47 10.07 13.55
CA LYS A 108 -0.94 11.35 14.02
C LYS A 108 0.52 11.14 14.41
N MET A 109 1.43 11.88 13.79
CA MET A 109 2.87 11.77 14.03
C MET A 109 3.44 13.14 14.33
N LYS A 110 4.47 13.23 15.17
CA LYS A 110 5.22 14.48 15.31
C LYS A 110 5.99 14.75 14.03
N VAL A 111 5.96 15.99 13.55
CA VAL A 111 6.84 16.41 12.45
C VAL A 111 8.28 16.42 13.01
N PRO A 112 9.27 15.83 12.31
CA PRO A 112 10.65 15.94 12.72
C PRO A 112 11.04 17.42 12.76
N SER A 113 11.64 17.87 13.85
CA SER A 113 12.27 19.20 13.86
C SER A 113 13.27 19.25 12.71
N GLN A 114 13.25 20.33 11.91
CA GLN A 114 14.23 20.52 10.84
C GLN A 114 15.62 20.60 11.49
N GLY A 115 16.32 19.46 11.55
CA GLY A 115 17.73 19.40 11.87
C GLY A 115 18.46 19.85 10.62
N GLY A 116 19.02 21.06 10.66
CA GLY A 116 20.03 21.48 9.68
C GLY A 116 21.17 20.47 9.70
N ILE A 117 21.65 20.12 8.52
CA ILE A 117 22.99 19.55 8.35
C ILE A 117 23.98 20.69 8.57
#